data_AF-A0A0M8KP57-F1
#
_entry.id   AF-A0A0M8KP57-F1
#
_cell.length_a   1.000
_cell.length_b   1.000
_cell.length_c   1.000
_cell.angle_alpha   90.00
_cell.angle_beta   90.00
_cell.angle_gamma   90.00
#
_symmetry.space_group_name_H-M   'P 1'
#
loop_
_entity.id
_entity.type
_entity.pdbx_description
1 polymer ?
#
loop_
_entity_poly.entity_id
_entity_poly.type
_entity_poly.pdbx_seq_one_letter_code
_entity_poly.pdbx_strand_id
1 'polypeptide(L)'
;MDLSLALIALALFLLGGALAVLAMLCRAGRGRVFRAWVDTHGVGPGRGFAYAETTVLVLLPLCTQTIFVAGGVVGLASVELLRETTTSALVPAAVVLEVLIWVVVLLVIGYRSVLPLWIYPAWLRPPRRRDRELIRAR
;
A
#
# COMPACT_ATOMS: atom_id res chain seq x y z
N MET A 1 26.26 16.18 9.34
CA MET A 1 24.92 15.96 8.78
C MET A 1 25.05 16.04 7.27
N ASP A 2 24.67 14.97 6.58
CA ASP A 2 24.82 14.87 5.13
C ASP A 2 23.62 15.52 4.42
N LEU A 3 23.87 16.64 3.73
CA LEU A 3 22.86 17.37 2.98
C LEU A 3 22.27 16.55 1.82
N SER A 4 23.05 15.65 1.21
CA SER A 4 22.57 14.81 0.11
C SER A 4 21.56 13.77 0.60
N LEU A 5 21.85 13.10 1.72
CA LEU A 5 20.92 12.17 2.36
C LEU A 5 19.66 12.90 2.88
N ALA A 6 19.81 14.09 3.46
CA ALA A 6 18.67 14.90 3.90
C ALA A 6 17.74 15.29 2.74
N LEU A 7 18.28 15.66 1.58
CA LEU A 7 17.50 15.97 0.37
C LEU A 7 16.82 14.71 -0.22
N ILE A 8 17.49 13.56 -0.23
CA ILE A 8 16.90 12.28 -0.66
C ILE A 8 15.76 11.88 0.28
N ALA A 9 15.95 11.99 1.59
CA ALA A 9 14.90 11.74 2.58
C ALA A 9 13.67 12.64 2.35
N LEU A 10 13.88 13.96 2.15
CA LEU A 10 12.81 14.90 1.84
C LEU A 10 12.07 14.53 0.55
N ALA A 11 12.78 14.16 -0.51
CA ALA A 11 12.16 13.72 -1.77
C ALA A 11 11.32 12.44 -1.59
N LEU A 12 11.79 11.48 -0.78
CA LEU A 12 11.03 10.27 -0.41
C LEU A 12 9.78 10.61 0.41
N PHE A 13 9.87 11.52 1.40
CA PHE A 13 8.70 11.96 2.17
C PHE A 13 7.67 12.70 1.30
N LEU A 14 8.09 13.51 0.34
CA LEU A 14 7.19 14.18 -0.62
C LEU A 14 6.51 13.17 -1.56
N LEU A 15 7.26 12.19 -2.09
CA LEU A 15 6.72 11.12 -2.94
C LEU A 15 5.74 10.24 -2.16
N GLY A 16 6.10 9.81 -0.94
CA GLY A 16 5.22 9.08 -0.04
C GLY A 16 3.96 9.87 0.29
N GLY A 17 4.08 11.17 0.55
CA GLY A 17 2.94 12.07 0.76
C GLY A 17 1.98 12.11 -0.43
N ALA A 18 2.51 12.23 -1.65
CA ALA A 18 1.71 12.23 -2.88
C ALA A 18 0.96 10.88 -3.09
N LEU A 19 1.64 9.75 -2.86
CA LEU A 19 1.04 8.41 -2.95
C LEU A 19 0.02 8.16 -1.83
N ALA A 20 0.26 8.66 -0.62
CA ALA A 20 -0.69 8.61 0.49
C ALA A 20 -1.98 9.39 0.17
N VAL A 21 -1.86 10.60 -0.40
CA VAL A 21 -3.01 11.39 -0.85
C VAL A 21 -3.76 10.66 -1.97
N LEU A 22 -3.07 10.08 -2.94
CA LEU A 22 -3.70 9.29 -4.02
C LEU A 22 -4.45 8.07 -3.45
N ALA A 23 -3.82 7.32 -2.54
CA ALA A 23 -4.45 6.18 -1.85
C ALA A 23 -5.70 6.60 -1.05
N MET A 24 -5.63 7.73 -0.34
CA MET A 24 -6.77 8.29 0.39
C MET A 24 -7.91 8.74 -0.55
N LEU A 25 -7.61 9.37 -1.69
CA LEU A 25 -8.62 9.77 -2.69
C LEU A 25 -9.33 8.55 -3.30
N CYS A 26 -8.58 7.52 -3.70
CA CYS A 26 -9.13 6.25 -4.17
C CYS A 26 -9.98 5.56 -3.10
N ARG A 27 -9.49 5.48 -1.85
CA ARG A 27 -10.20 4.87 -0.72
C ARG A 27 -11.48 5.65 -0.34
N ALA A 28 -11.45 6.98 -0.42
CA ALA A 28 -12.61 7.85 -0.18
C ALA A 28 -13.66 7.79 -1.31
N GLY A 29 -13.29 7.41 -2.53
CA GLY A 29 -14.21 7.30 -3.66
C GLY A 29 -14.87 8.63 -4.05
N ARG A 30 -14.21 9.77 -3.78
CA ARG A 30 -14.70 11.13 -4.12
C ARG A 30 -14.30 11.53 -5.55
N GLY A 31 -14.95 10.92 -6.53
CA GLY A 31 -14.81 11.26 -7.95
C GLY A 31 -15.04 10.05 -8.86
N ARG A 32 -15.60 10.26 -10.07
CA ARG A 32 -15.86 9.17 -11.02
C ARG A 32 -14.55 8.49 -11.47
N VAL A 33 -13.48 9.26 -11.67
CA VAL A 33 -12.16 8.76 -12.08
C VAL A 33 -11.57 7.84 -11.00
N PHE A 34 -11.45 8.32 -9.76
CA PHE A 34 -10.94 7.52 -8.64
C PHE A 34 -11.79 6.28 -8.35
N ARG A 35 -13.10 6.31 -8.62
CA ARG A 35 -13.92 5.10 -8.60
C ARG A 35 -13.61 4.16 -9.76
N ALA A 36 -13.48 4.63 -10.99
CA ALA A 36 -13.18 3.77 -12.15
C ALA A 36 -11.83 3.02 -12.04
N TRP A 37 -10.86 3.56 -11.30
CA TRP A 37 -9.59 2.88 -10.99
C TRP A 37 -9.72 1.75 -9.94
N VAL A 38 -10.84 1.66 -9.23
CA VAL A 38 -11.10 0.65 -8.18
C VAL A 38 -12.26 -0.27 -8.58
N ASP A 39 -13.41 0.32 -8.91
CA ASP A 39 -14.65 -0.34 -9.32
C ASP A 39 -14.57 -0.83 -10.77
N THR A 40 -13.86 -1.94 -10.97
CA THR A 40 -13.86 -2.71 -12.22
C THR A 40 -15.12 -3.60 -12.39
N HIS A 41 -16.24 -3.24 -11.74
CA HIS A 41 -17.57 -3.88 -11.74
C HIS A 41 -17.62 -5.15 -10.84
N GLY A 42 -18.56 -6.10 -10.82
CA GLY A 42 -19.47 -6.68 -11.84
C GLY A 42 -19.01 -8.07 -12.32
N VAL A 43 -18.93 -9.04 -11.39
CA VAL A 43 -18.27 -10.37 -11.57
C VAL A 43 -18.74 -11.09 -12.84
N GLY A 44 -17.79 -11.54 -13.66
CA GLY A 44 -18.06 -12.33 -14.87
C GLY A 44 -16.80 -12.95 -15.48
N PRO A 45 -16.92 -13.90 -16.43
CA PRO A 45 -15.79 -14.55 -17.07
C PRO A 45 -14.88 -13.56 -17.82
N GLY A 46 -13.57 -13.85 -17.86
CA GLY A 46 -12.60 -13.11 -18.69
C GLY A 46 -12.23 -11.70 -18.20
N ARG A 47 -12.66 -11.26 -17.01
CA ARG A 47 -12.36 -9.92 -16.48
C ARG A 47 -11.28 -9.96 -15.38
N GLY A 48 -10.23 -9.15 -15.52
CA GLY A 48 -9.03 -9.13 -14.65
C GLY A 48 -9.20 -8.50 -13.26
N PHE A 49 -10.29 -8.82 -12.56
CA PHE A 49 -10.79 -8.12 -11.36
C PHE A 49 -9.78 -7.93 -10.23
N ALA A 50 -9.05 -8.99 -9.88
CA ALA A 50 -8.21 -8.99 -8.70
C ALA A 50 -7.06 -7.95 -8.78
N TYR A 51 -6.50 -7.73 -9.97
CA TYR A 51 -5.26 -6.97 -10.12
C TYR A 51 -5.45 -5.46 -9.88
N ALA A 52 -6.49 -4.85 -10.45
CA ALA A 52 -6.74 -3.41 -10.28
C ALA A 52 -7.08 -3.05 -8.83
N GLU A 53 -8.02 -3.75 -8.21
CA GLU A 53 -8.39 -3.52 -6.81
C GLU A 53 -7.24 -3.77 -5.85
N THR A 54 -6.49 -4.87 -6.03
CA THR A 54 -5.35 -5.18 -5.17
C THR A 54 -4.23 -4.15 -5.34
N THR A 55 -4.01 -3.65 -6.56
CA THR A 55 -3.03 -2.59 -6.81
C THR A 55 -3.39 -1.31 -6.07
N VAL A 56 -4.64 -0.84 -6.18
CA VAL A 56 -5.03 0.46 -5.62
C VAL A 56 -5.34 0.40 -4.12
N LEU A 57 -5.91 -0.70 -3.62
CA LEU A 57 -6.33 -0.83 -2.21
C LEU A 57 -5.29 -1.48 -1.30
N VAL A 58 -4.26 -2.13 -1.86
CA VAL A 58 -3.24 -2.86 -1.10
C VAL A 58 -1.82 -2.47 -1.51
N LEU A 59 -1.42 -2.63 -2.78
CA LEU A 59 -0.04 -2.35 -3.20
C LEU A 59 0.30 -0.85 -3.11
N LEU A 60 -0.60 0.06 -3.50
CA LEU A 60 -0.36 1.50 -3.42
C LEU A 60 -0.14 1.98 -1.97
N PRO A 61 -0.98 1.63 -0.97
CA PRO A 61 -0.66 1.84 0.44
C PRO A 61 0.65 1.20 0.91
N LEU A 62 0.98 0.00 0.44
CA LEU A 62 2.18 -0.74 0.84
C LEU A 62 3.46 -0.10 0.30
N CYS A 63 3.49 0.30 -0.98
CA CYS A 63 4.56 1.11 -1.57
C CYS A 63 4.69 2.47 -0.87
N THR A 64 3.56 3.09 -0.48
CA THR A 64 3.55 4.33 0.31
C THR A 64 4.26 4.15 1.65
N GLN A 65 3.95 3.06 2.38
CA GLN A 65 4.61 2.70 3.63
C GLN A 65 6.12 2.51 3.42
N THR A 66 6.52 1.68 2.44
CA THR A 66 7.94 1.38 2.19
C THR A 66 8.74 2.62 1.78
N ILE A 67 8.13 3.57 1.05
CA ILE A 67 8.75 4.86 0.71
C ILE A 67 8.93 5.75 1.96
N PHE A 68 7.96 5.77 2.89
CA PHE A 68 8.12 6.48 4.17
C PHE A 68 9.15 5.82 5.09
N VAL A 69 9.20 4.48 5.14
CA VAL A 69 10.22 3.74 5.90
C VAL A 69 11.62 4.03 5.34
N ALA A 70 11.79 3.99 4.01
CA ALA A 70 13.04 4.38 3.35
C ALA A 70 13.40 5.85 3.62
N GLY A 71 12.45 6.78 3.52
CA GLY A 71 12.66 8.19 3.82
C GLY A 71 13.08 8.44 5.27
N GLY A 72 12.47 7.75 6.23
CA GLY A 72 12.85 7.81 7.65
C GLY A 72 14.25 7.23 7.91
N VAL A 73 14.56 6.08 7.32
CA VAL A 73 15.89 5.44 7.41
C VAL A 73 16.99 6.33 6.83
N VAL A 74 16.79 6.87 5.63
CA VAL A 74 17.76 7.79 4.98
C VAL A 74 17.87 9.11 5.77
N GLY A 75 16.76 9.61 6.32
CA GLY A 75 16.74 10.80 7.17
C GLY A 75 17.56 10.61 8.45
N LEU A 76 17.41 9.48 9.15
CA LEU A 76 18.21 9.15 10.33
C LEU A 76 19.69 8.94 9.97
N ALA A 77 19.99 8.27 8.85
CA ALA A 77 21.34 8.07 8.37
C ALA A 77 22.06 9.37 7.95
N SER A 78 21.32 10.45 7.65
CA SER A 78 21.88 11.77 7.38
C SER A 78 22.50 12.44 8.62
N VAL A 79 22.15 12.00 9.83
CA VAL A 79 22.63 12.56 11.09
C VAL A 79 23.81 11.73 11.60
N GLU A 80 25.03 12.30 11.58
CA GLU A 80 26.28 11.66 12.06
C GLU A 80 26.09 10.86 13.36
N LEU A 81 25.49 11.51 14.37
CA LEU A 81 25.31 10.96 15.72
C LEU A 81 24.37 9.75 15.80
N LEU A 82 23.53 9.54 14.78
CA LEU A 82 22.57 8.44 14.69
C LEU A 82 22.97 7.40 13.64
N ARG A 83 23.95 7.72 12.77
CA ARG A 83 24.32 6.94 11.59
C ARG A 83 24.75 5.52 11.93
N GLU A 84 25.58 5.35 12.97
CA GLU A 84 26.09 4.05 13.41
C GLU A 84 25.00 3.14 13.98
N THR A 85 24.15 3.67 14.87
CA THR A 85 22.94 2.98 15.37
C THR A 85 21.97 2.65 14.23
N THR A 86 21.90 3.52 13.23
CA THR A 86 21.03 3.35 12.07
C THR A 86 21.50 2.22 11.17
N THR A 87 22.78 2.17 10.80
CA THR A 87 23.32 1.11 9.93
C THR A 87 23.43 -0.24 10.61
N SER A 88 23.77 -0.28 11.91
CA SER A 88 23.99 -1.53 12.66
C SER A 88 22.69 -2.24 13.05
N ALA A 89 21.66 -1.51 13.49
CA ALA A 89 20.45 -2.10 14.08
C ALA A 89 19.16 -1.69 13.36
N LEU A 90 18.93 -0.39 13.11
CA LEU A 90 17.64 0.08 12.58
C LEU A 90 17.42 -0.32 11.12
N VAL A 91 18.45 -0.26 10.26
CA VAL A 91 18.36 -0.67 8.85
C VAL A 91 18.01 -2.17 8.73
N PRO A 92 18.74 -3.12 9.35
CA PRO A 92 18.35 -4.53 9.33
C PRO A 92 16.95 -4.78 9.91
N ALA A 93 16.60 -4.17 11.05
CA ALA A 93 15.30 -4.34 11.67
C ALA A 93 14.15 -3.82 10.81
N ALA A 94 14.31 -2.64 10.20
CA ALA A 94 13.34 -2.06 9.28
C ALA A 94 13.16 -2.92 8.02
N VAL A 95 14.25 -3.39 7.40
CA VAL A 95 14.19 -4.26 6.22
C VAL A 95 13.50 -5.59 6.54
N VAL A 96 13.82 -6.23 7.67
CA VAL A 96 13.17 -7.48 8.09
C VAL A 96 11.68 -7.27 8.37
N LEU A 97 11.32 -6.21 9.10
CA LEU A 97 9.93 -5.88 9.39
C LEU A 97 9.13 -5.60 8.11
N GLU A 98 9.69 -4.82 7.19
CA GLU A 98 9.02 -4.44 5.94
C GLU A 98 8.85 -5.66 5.02
N VAL A 99 9.86 -6.53 4.91
CA VAL A 99 9.76 -7.81 4.19
C VAL A 99 8.69 -8.73 4.82
N LEU A 100 8.60 -8.81 6.15
CA LEU A 100 7.55 -9.57 6.83
C LEU A 100 6.15 -9.01 6.54
N ILE A 101 5.98 -7.68 6.54
CA ILE A 101 4.70 -7.04 6.19
C ILE A 101 4.35 -7.33 4.73
N TRP A 102 5.28 -7.18 3.79
CA TRP A 102 5.09 -7.53 2.39
C TRP A 102 4.67 -9.00 2.21
N VAL A 103 5.36 -9.95 2.86
CA VAL A 103 5.04 -11.39 2.78
C VAL A 103 3.64 -11.67 3.35
N VAL A 104 3.31 -11.16 4.54
CA VAL A 104 1.99 -11.36 5.16
C VAL A 104 0.87 -10.78 4.28
N VAL A 105 1.06 -9.57 3.75
CA VAL A 105 0.07 -8.92 2.88
C VAL A 105 -0.08 -9.66 1.55
N LEU A 106 1.01 -10.08 0.91
CA LEU A 106 0.98 -10.87 -0.34
C LEU A 106 0.30 -12.23 -0.15
N LEU A 107 0.54 -12.93 0.96
CA LEU A 107 -0.16 -14.18 1.29
C LEU A 107 -1.66 -13.98 1.54
N VAL A 108 -2.05 -12.84 2.12
CA VAL A 108 -3.46 -12.48 2.37
C VAL A 108 -4.25 -12.20 1.08
N ILE A 109 -3.59 -11.81 -0.01
CA ILE A 109 -4.23 -11.43 -1.29
C ILE A 109 -4.04 -12.46 -2.41
N GLY A 110 -2.88 -13.11 -2.51
CA GLY A 110 -2.48 -13.90 -3.70
C GLY A 110 -3.39 -15.08 -4.06
N TYR A 111 -4.10 -15.65 -3.07
CA TYR A 111 -5.04 -16.77 -3.27
C TYR A 111 -6.52 -16.37 -3.22
N ARG A 112 -6.85 -15.07 -3.31
CA ARG A 112 -8.23 -14.58 -3.10
C ARG A 112 -8.78 -13.83 -4.31
N SER A 113 -9.86 -14.36 -4.88
CA SER A 113 -10.68 -13.73 -5.93
C SER A 113 -11.46 -12.49 -5.45
N VAL A 114 -11.67 -12.34 -4.14
CA VAL A 114 -12.25 -11.15 -3.49
C VAL A 114 -11.45 -10.86 -2.21
N LEU A 115 -11.00 -9.61 -2.05
CA LEU A 115 -10.20 -9.20 -0.89
C LEU A 115 -11.01 -9.30 0.43
N PRO A 116 -10.34 -9.43 1.59
CA PRO A 116 -11.01 -9.35 2.88
C PRO A 116 -11.87 -8.08 3.03
N LEU A 117 -13.13 -8.24 3.49
CA LEU A 117 -14.13 -7.14 3.56
C LEU A 117 -13.73 -5.95 4.46
N TRP A 118 -12.71 -6.11 5.31
CA TRP A 118 -12.13 -5.03 6.12
C TRP A 118 -11.15 -4.14 5.33
N ILE A 119 -10.48 -4.67 4.29
CA ILE A 119 -9.64 -3.88 3.38
C ILE A 119 -10.49 -2.89 2.59
N TYR A 120 -11.66 -3.32 2.11
CA TYR A 120 -12.55 -2.48 1.31
C TYR A 120 -13.11 -1.27 2.08
N PRO A 121 -13.15 -0.08 1.43
CA PRO A 121 -13.83 1.10 1.99
C PRO A 121 -15.35 0.90 2.08
N ALA A 122 -16.00 1.69 2.93
CA ALA A 122 -17.42 1.51 3.27
C ALA A 122 -18.37 1.52 2.05
N TRP A 123 -18.05 2.27 1.00
CA TRP A 123 -18.87 2.36 -0.22
C TRP A 123 -18.75 1.12 -1.14
N LEU A 124 -17.65 0.37 -1.06
CA LEU A 124 -17.38 -0.81 -1.90
C LEU A 124 -17.62 -2.13 -1.15
N ARG A 125 -17.75 -2.09 0.17
CA ARG A 125 -18.03 -3.26 1.02
C ARG A 125 -19.39 -3.92 0.71
N PRO A 126 -20.51 -3.21 0.43
CA PRO A 126 -21.79 -3.84 0.09
C PRO A 126 -21.76 -4.69 -1.21
N PRO A 127 -21.31 -4.19 -2.38
CA PRO A 127 -21.25 -5.03 -3.58
C PRO A 127 -20.26 -6.19 -3.44
N ARG A 128 -19.06 -5.97 -2.87
CA ARG A 128 -18.08 -7.05 -2.66
C ARG A 128 -18.52 -8.10 -1.64
N ARG A 129 -19.42 -7.75 -0.71
CA ARG A 129 -20.14 -8.74 0.12
C ARG A 129 -21.04 -9.64 -0.73
N ARG A 130 -21.88 -9.04 -1.60
CA ARG A 130 -22.77 -9.79 -2.51
C ARG A 130 -21.97 -10.68 -3.46
N ASP A 131 -20.87 -10.20 -4.02
CA ASP A 131 -19.96 -10.99 -4.87
C ASP A 131 -19.42 -12.22 -4.11
N ARG A 132 -18.99 -12.04 -2.85
CA ARG A 132 -18.50 -13.12 -2.00
C ARG A 132 -19.59 -14.12 -1.60
N GLU A 133 -20.84 -13.68 -1.49
CA GLU A 133 -22.00 -14.55 -1.26
C GLU A 133 -22.35 -15.34 -2.53
N LEU A 134 -22.28 -14.72 -3.72
CA LEU A 134 -22.46 -15.40 -5.02
C LEU A 134 -21.37 -16.45 -5.31
N ILE A 135 -20.11 -16.18 -4.91
CA ILE A 135 -18.99 -17.12 -5.05
C ILE A 135 -19.12 -18.32 -4.08
N ARG A 136 -19.83 -18.15 -2.95
CA ARG A 136 -20.12 -19.23 -1.99
C ARG A 136 -21.36 -20.07 -2.35
N ALA A 137 -22.18 -19.61 -3.28
CA ALA A 137 -23.38 -20.27 -3.77
C ALA A 137 -23.14 -21.00 -5.11
N ARG A 138 -21.88 -21.30 -5.41
CA ARG A 138 -21.38 -22.04 -6.58
C ARG A 138 -20.39 -23.10 -6.12
#